data_AF-A0A0F0KGN5-F1
#
_entry.id   AF-A0A0F0KGN5-F1
#
_cell.length_a   1.000
_cell.length_b   1.000
_cell.length_c   1.000
_cell.angle_alpha   90.00
_cell.angle_beta   90.00
_cell.angle_gamma   90.00
#
_symmetry.space_group_name_H-M   'P 1'
#
loop_
_entity.id
_entity.type
_entity.pdbx_description
1 polymer ?
#
loop_
_entity_poly.entity_id
_entity_poly.type
_entity_poly.pdbx_seq_one_letter_code
_entity_poly.pdbx_strand_id
1 'polypeptide(L)'
;MTMTTFPPSDPLTWKQADTDVHVATRAGEFAGFVEFDGTAYLARDNRGIDLGSFASLGDARDALEEQIPVESRPWSFTVSLPRALRRRPRRARA
;
A
#
# COMPACT_ATOMS: atom_id res chain seq x y z
N MET A 1 -1.74 8.28 -39.52
CA MET A 1 -2.02 8.68 -38.12
C MET A 1 -1.79 7.45 -37.25
N THR A 2 -0.69 7.41 -36.50
CA THR A 2 -0.34 6.29 -35.60
C THR A 2 -0.29 6.84 -34.17
N MET A 3 -1.35 6.64 -33.40
CA MET A 3 -1.34 6.92 -31.96
C MET A 3 -0.61 5.77 -31.27
N THR A 4 0.70 5.93 -31.06
CA THR A 4 1.47 5.03 -30.21
C THR A 4 1.10 5.33 -28.77
N THR A 5 0.14 4.59 -28.22
CA THR A 5 -0.12 4.54 -26.78
C THR A 5 1.14 4.00 -26.12
N PHE A 6 1.96 4.87 -25.54
CA PHE A 6 2.94 4.47 -24.54
C PHE A 6 2.18 3.70 -23.47
N PRO A 7 2.53 2.44 -23.11
CA PRO A 7 1.95 1.81 -21.94
C PRO A 7 2.31 2.72 -20.76
N PRO A 8 1.33 3.42 -20.17
CA PRO A 8 1.62 4.34 -19.10
C PRO A 8 1.94 3.46 -17.89
N SER A 9 3.16 3.58 -17.39
CA SER A 9 3.53 3.08 -16.05
C SER A 9 3.63 1.55 -15.96
N ASP A 10 4.78 1.03 -15.52
CA ASP A 10 4.83 -0.31 -14.94
C ASP A 10 3.69 -0.46 -13.91
N PRO A 11 2.71 -1.36 -14.15
CA PRO A 11 1.55 -1.49 -13.28
C PRO A 11 1.97 -2.06 -11.93
N LEU A 12 1.22 -1.70 -10.89
CA LEU A 12 1.45 -2.26 -9.57
C LEU A 12 1.08 -3.75 -9.55
N THR A 13 2.07 -4.57 -9.22
CA THR A 13 1.86 -5.98 -8.90
C THR A 13 1.42 -6.10 -7.45
N TRP A 14 0.24 -6.67 -7.24
CA TRP A 14 -0.32 -6.89 -5.91
C TRP A 14 -0.08 -8.34 -5.45
N LYS A 15 0.44 -8.50 -4.24
CA LYS A 15 0.61 -9.81 -3.59
C LYS A 15 -0.03 -9.78 -2.21
N GLN A 16 -0.78 -10.82 -1.89
CA GLN A 16 -1.33 -10.99 -0.54
C GLN A 16 -0.21 -11.47 0.39
N ALA A 17 0.07 -10.70 1.44
CA ALA A 17 1.08 -11.03 2.44
C ALA A 17 0.44 -11.67 3.69
N ASP A 18 -0.81 -11.31 4.00
CA ASP A 18 -1.63 -11.91 5.05
C ASP A 18 -3.11 -11.84 4.64
N THR A 19 -3.99 -12.46 5.42
CA THR A 19 -5.45 -12.45 5.27
C THR A 19 -5.98 -11.03 5.03
N ASP A 20 -5.46 -10.07 5.78
CA ASP A 20 -5.90 -8.67 5.78
C ASP A 20 -4.88 -7.70 5.15
N VAL A 21 -3.77 -8.21 4.59
CA VAL A 21 -2.65 -7.37 4.12
C VAL A 21 -2.28 -7.70 2.68
N HIS A 22 -2.27 -6.66 1.84
CA HIS A 22 -1.89 -6.72 0.44
C HIS A 22 -0.74 -5.77 0.14
N VAL A 23 0.35 -6.29 -0.41
CA VAL A 23 1.55 -5.53 -0.76
C VAL A 23 1.54 -5.17 -2.23
N ALA A 24 1.81 -3.90 -2.52
CA ALA A 24 2.06 -3.39 -3.86
C ALA A 24 3.55 -3.40 -4.17
N THR A 25 3.91 -3.90 -5.35
CA THR A 25 5.27 -3.90 -5.87
C THR A 25 5.24 -3.37 -7.31
N ARG A 26 6.12 -2.43 -7.66
CA ARG A 26 6.24 -1.87 -9.00
C ARG A 26 7.63 -2.15 -9.55
N ALA A 27 7.75 -2.77 -10.72
CA ALA A 27 9.04 -3.14 -11.32
C ALA A 27 9.99 -3.92 -10.38
N GLY A 28 9.44 -4.72 -9.45
CA GLY A 28 10.22 -5.45 -8.44
C GLY A 28 10.56 -4.64 -7.17
N GLU A 29 10.16 -3.37 -7.11
CA GLU A 29 10.35 -2.47 -5.97
C GLU A 29 9.08 -2.36 -5.12
N PHE A 30 9.21 -2.37 -3.79
CA PHE A 30 8.08 -2.19 -2.88
C PHE A 30 7.49 -0.78 -3.02
N ALA A 31 6.21 -0.71 -3.40
CA ALA A 31 5.51 0.53 -3.69
C ALA A 31 4.62 0.98 -2.51
N GLY A 32 4.18 0.04 -1.67
CA GLY A 32 3.33 0.30 -0.52
C GLY A 32 2.49 -0.92 -0.17
N PHE A 33 1.50 -0.73 0.69
CA PHE A 33 0.60 -1.80 1.10
C PHE A 33 -0.79 -1.27 1.48
N VAL A 34 -1.76 -2.17 1.43
CA VAL A 34 -3.11 -1.96 1.92
C VAL A 34 -3.37 -2.97 3.02
N GLU A 35 -3.83 -2.49 4.17
CA GLU A 35 -4.17 -3.29 5.34
C GLU A 35 -5.64 -3.08 5.71
N PHE A 36 -6.35 -4.13 6.10
CA PHE A 36 -7.71 -4.04 6.62
C PHE A 36 -7.71 -4.12 8.16
N ASP A 37 -8.15 -3.06 8.86
CA ASP A 37 -8.24 -3.05 10.33
C ASP A 37 -9.59 -3.61 10.85
N GLY A 38 -10.33 -4.34 10.01
CA GLY A 38 -11.65 -4.89 10.37
C GLY A 38 -12.83 -3.96 10.09
N THR A 39 -12.57 -2.69 9.73
CA THR A 39 -13.63 -1.70 9.40
C THR A 39 -13.40 -1.02 8.05
N ALA A 40 -12.16 -0.70 7.70
CA ALA A 40 -11.79 -0.03 6.45
C ALA A 40 -10.43 -0.52 5.95
N TYR A 41 -10.18 -0.34 4.66
CA TYR A 41 -8.90 -0.59 4.00
C TYR A 41 -8.00 0.64 4.11
N LEU A 42 -6.91 0.53 4.84
CA LEU A 42 -5.91 1.56 5.03
C LEU A 42 -4.83 1.42 3.97
N ALA A 43 -4.65 2.41 3.10
CA ALA A 43 -3.56 2.43 2.13
C ALA A 43 -2.38 3.22 2.69
N ARG A 44 -1.18 2.65 2.57
CA ARG A 44 0.08 3.27 2.98
C ARG A 44 1.12 3.18 1.86
N ASP A 45 1.85 4.27 1.68
CA ASP A 45 2.95 4.32 0.72
C ASP A 45 4.16 3.48 1.17
N ASN A 46 5.21 3.45 0.35
CA ASN A 46 6.46 2.76 0.66
C ASN A 46 7.20 3.30 1.91
N ARG A 47 6.85 4.49 2.38
CA ARG A 47 7.40 5.17 3.57
C ARG A 47 6.54 4.96 4.81
N GLY A 48 5.39 4.33 4.68
CA GLY A 48 4.41 4.16 5.75
C GLY A 48 3.57 5.41 6.01
N ILE A 49 3.55 6.37 5.09
CA ILE A 49 2.63 7.51 5.11
C ILE A 49 1.24 6.99 4.77
N ASP A 50 0.28 7.29 5.64
CA ASP A 50 -1.14 7.03 5.43
C ASP A 50 -1.65 7.84 4.24
N LEU A 51 -2.06 7.14 3.17
CA LEU A 51 -2.69 7.73 2.00
C LEU A 51 -4.20 7.91 2.20
N GLY A 52 -4.79 7.12 3.09
CA GLY A 52 -6.19 7.24 3.47
C GLY A 52 -6.82 5.91 3.88
N SER A 53 -8.09 5.99 4.25
CA SER A 53 -8.95 4.85 4.57
C SER A 53 -10.08 4.73 3.55
N PHE A 54 -10.29 3.54 3.02
CA PHE A 54 -11.22 3.26 1.94
C PHE A 54 -12.20 2.16 2.32
N ALA A 55 -13.39 2.19 1.72
CA ALA A 55 -14.42 1.18 1.97
C ALA A 55 -14.14 -0.14 1.23
N SER A 56 -13.40 -0.08 0.12
CA SER A 56 -13.04 -1.24 -0.72
C SER A 56 -11.54 -1.35 -0.91
N LEU A 57 -11.08 -2.60 -1.08
CA LEU A 57 -9.71 -2.90 -1.47
C LEU A 57 -9.38 -2.30 -2.85
N GLY A 58 -10.36 -2.26 -3.77
CA GLY A 58 -10.17 -1.65 -5.10
C GLY A 58 -9.83 -0.17 -4.99
N ASP A 59 -10.68 0.60 -4.30
CA ASP A 59 -10.46 2.03 -4.07
C ASP A 59 -9.09 2.32 -3.42
N ALA A 60 -8.68 1.49 -2.46
CA ALA A 60 -7.38 1.62 -1.81
C ALA A 60 -6.20 1.35 -2.76
N ARG A 61 -6.36 0.42 -3.71
CA ARG A 61 -5.33 0.11 -4.72
C ARG A 61 -5.22 1.23 -5.74
N ASP A 62 -6.35 1.70 -6.26
CA ASP A 62 -6.41 2.83 -7.19
C ASP A 62 -5.78 4.08 -6.58
N ALA A 63 -6.12 4.41 -5.33
CA ALA A 63 -5.51 5.54 -4.63
C ALA A 63 -3.98 5.43 -4.49
N LEU A 64 -3.45 4.21 -4.32
CA LEU A 64 -2.01 3.99 -4.22
C LEU A 64 -1.33 4.08 -5.60
N GLU A 65 -2.02 3.66 -6.67
CA GLU A 65 -1.57 3.80 -8.05
C GLU A 65 -1.56 5.27 -8.51
N GLU A 66 -2.56 6.07 -8.11
CA GLU A 66 -2.62 7.52 -8.37
C GLU A 66 -1.53 8.30 -7.63
N GLN A 67 -1.14 7.87 -6.43
CA GLN A 67 -0.16 8.56 -5.59
C GLN A 67 1.30 8.28 -5.98
N ILE A 68 1.58 7.23 -6.76
CA ILE A 68 2.92 6.95 -7.24
C ILE A 68 3.10 7.63 -8.60
N PRO A 69 3.69 8.84 -8.67
CA PRO A 69 3.96 9.47 -9.95
C PRO A 69 4.86 8.56 -10.79
N VAL A 70 4.58 8.51 -12.09
CA VAL A 70 5.29 7.71 -13.09
C VAL A 70 6.77 8.13 -13.24
N GLU A 71 7.17 9.23 -12.59
CA GLU A 71 8.47 9.84 -12.73
C GLU A 71 9.54 9.16 -11.85
N SER A 72 10.07 8.06 -12.39
CA SER A 72 11.43 7.53 -12.22
C SER A 72 12.32 8.35 -11.28
N ARG A 73 12.36 8.00 -9.99
CA ARG A 73 13.42 8.46 -9.10
C ARG A 73 13.78 7.36 -8.12
N PRO A 74 15.07 6.98 -7.98
CA PRO A 74 15.46 5.85 -7.15
C PRO A 74 15.25 6.25 -5.68
N TRP A 75 14.20 5.72 -5.06
CA TRP A 75 13.88 6.07 -3.69
C TRP A 75 14.67 5.18 -2.74
N SER A 76 15.71 5.74 -2.13
CA SER A 76 16.56 5.05 -1.16
C SER A 76 15.74 4.54 0.04
N PHE A 77 15.79 3.23 0.24
CA PHE A 77 15.11 2.48 1.30
C PHE A 77 15.74 2.68 2.67
N THR A 78 14.94 3.14 3.63
CA THR A 78 15.16 2.83 5.06
C THR A 78 13.87 2.26 5.61
N VAL A 79 13.76 0.93 5.59
CA VAL A 79 12.61 0.19 6.13
C VAL A 79 12.53 0.44 7.64
N SER A 80 11.53 1.22 8.07
CA SER A 80 11.15 1.31 9.48
C SER A 80 9.77 0.70 9.64
N LEU A 81 9.71 -0.57 10.05
CA LEU A 81 8.48 -1.25 10.41
C LEU A 81 7.82 -0.53 11.61
N PRO A 82 6.59 0.00 11.49
CA PRO A 82 5.91 0.61 12.62
C PRO A 82 5.55 -0.48 13.65
N ARG A 83 5.99 -0.21 14.88
CA ARG A 83 6.03 -1.09 16.06
C ARG A 83 4.65 -1.29 16.73
N ALA A 84 3.58 -1.41 15.95
CA ALA A 84 2.20 -1.32 16.45
C ALA A 84 1.54 -2.66 16.86
N LEU A 85 2.22 -3.81 16.69
CA LEU A 85 1.73 -5.11 17.19
C LEU A 85 1.96 -5.30 18.69
N ARG A 86 1.44 -4.40 19.53
CA ARG A 86 1.24 -4.66 20.97
C ARG A 86 -0.20 -4.38 21.38
N ARG A 87 -1.16 -5.05 20.72
CA ARG A 87 -2.47 -5.32 21.33
C ARG A 87 -2.25 -6.28 22.51
N ARG A 88 -2.07 -5.74 23.73
CA ARG A 88 -2.27 -6.51 24.97
C ARG A 88 -3.76 -6.43 25.33
N PRO A 89 -4.46 -7.57 25.49
CA PRO A 89 -5.85 -7.54 25.92
C PRO A 89 -5.95 -7.06 27.37
N ARG A 90 -6.87 -6.13 27.61
CA ARG A 90 -7.32 -5.70 28.93
C ARG A 90 -7.93 -6.90 29.67
N ARG A 91 -7.42 -7.23 30.85
CA ARG A 91 -8.17 -7.99 31.86
C ARG A 91 -8.38 -7.08 33.06
N ALA A 92 -9.56 -6.48 33.12
CA ALA A 92 -10.13 -5.95 34.36
C ALA A 92 -10.84 -7.11 35.07
N ARG A 93 -10.64 -7.25 36.38
CA ARG A 93 -11.68 -7.34 37.43
C ARG A 93 -11.19 -8.13 38.67
N ALA A 94 -11.66 -7.62 39.82
CA ALA A 94 -11.54 -8.07 41.21
C ALA A 94 -10.24 -7.68 41.92
#